data_AF-A0A224YKR2-F1
#
_entry.id   AF-A0A224YKR2-F1
#
_cell.length_a   1.000
_cell.length_b   1.000
_cell.length_c   1.000
_cell.angle_alpha   90.00
_cell.angle_beta   90.00
_cell.angle_gamma   90.00
#
_symmetry.space_group_name_H-M   'P 1'
#
loop_
_entity.id
_entity.type
_entity.pdbx_description
1 polymer ?
#
loop_
_entity_poly.entity_id
_entity_poly.type
_entity_poly.pdbx_seq_one_letter_code
_entity_poly.pdbx_strand_id
1 'polypeptide(L)'
;MAAFIALIISGVVLAEADMNLHEIAEHTTIRPYQDPSRFIWNHTDVYLLRVSVPTGTGPDVRQTPCVRSRYWSNTTGNVERSLDVYNKTNHSDFRSINISLTVQNETEQTILKVETKNKTMTIMNDSGWNIGTFNSTHEYPVLFSDANCLILAEKLRSAAVERRWLRCSMWLPRHRITKPPKCCLFVFELLCAYMDDTVEVF
;
A
#
# COMPACT_ATOMS: atom_id res chain seq x y z
N MET A 1 47.05 -13.85 7.00
CA MET A 1 45.65 -14.31 7.03
C MET A 1 44.71 -13.32 7.72
N ALA A 2 45.06 -12.73 8.87
CA ALA A 2 44.22 -11.75 9.56
C ALA A 2 43.88 -10.47 8.74
N ALA A 3 44.85 -9.93 7.99
CA ALA A 3 44.64 -8.73 7.17
C ALA A 3 43.68 -8.94 5.98
N PHE A 4 43.62 -10.16 5.44
CA PHE A 4 42.71 -10.52 4.33
C PHE A 4 41.26 -10.64 4.82
N ILE A 5 41.05 -11.17 6.02
CA ILE A 5 39.73 -11.27 6.65
C ILE A 5 39.21 -9.87 7.00
N ALA A 6 40.06 -8.97 7.51
CA ALA A 6 39.68 -7.58 7.80
C ALA A 6 39.26 -6.78 6.55
N LEU A 7 39.91 -7.02 5.40
CA LEU A 7 39.55 -6.42 4.11
C LEU A 7 38.23 -6.95 3.56
N ILE A 8 37.97 -8.26 3.69
CA ILE A 8 36.69 -8.86 3.27
C ILE A 8 35.55 -8.36 4.17
N ILE A 9 35.76 -8.27 5.49
CA ILE A 9 34.75 -7.73 6.40
C ILE A 9 34.54 -6.23 6.18
N SER A 10 35.58 -5.42 5.92
CA SER A 10 35.40 -4.01 5.53
C SER A 10 34.69 -3.86 4.18
N GLY A 11 34.94 -4.75 3.22
CA GLY A 11 34.28 -4.74 1.92
C GLY A 11 32.80 -5.13 1.99
N VAL A 12 32.43 -6.07 2.86
CA VAL A 12 31.05 -6.49 3.08
C VAL A 12 30.27 -5.46 3.90
N VAL A 13 30.91 -4.81 4.88
CA VAL A 13 30.26 -3.75 5.71
C VAL A 13 30.05 -2.44 4.93
N LEU A 14 30.84 -2.17 3.88
CA LEU A 14 30.63 -1.02 2.98
C LEU A 14 29.67 -1.31 1.81
N ALA A 15 29.22 -2.55 1.66
CA ALA A 15 28.29 -2.99 0.61
C ALA A 15 26.87 -3.22 1.12
N GLU A 16 26.52 -2.74 2.33
CA GLU A 16 25.17 -2.25 2.56
C GLU A 16 25.01 -0.97 1.74
N ALA A 17 24.89 -1.15 0.42
CA ALA A 17 24.37 -0.11 -0.44
C ALA A 17 23.04 0.29 0.17
N ASP A 18 23.02 1.49 0.70
CA ASP A 18 21.87 2.20 1.25
C ASP A 18 20.80 2.30 0.17
N MET A 19 20.03 1.22 -0.01
CA MET A 19 19.07 1.06 -1.10
C MET A 19 17.93 2.05 -0.90
N ASN A 20 17.84 3.02 -1.79
CA ASN A 20 16.71 3.93 -1.85
C ASN A 20 15.52 3.24 -2.54
N LEU A 21 14.54 2.78 -1.76
CA LEU A 21 13.39 2.04 -2.27
C LEU A 21 12.53 2.86 -3.25
N HIS A 22 12.60 4.19 -3.18
CA HIS A 22 11.95 5.09 -4.14
C HIS A 22 12.52 4.94 -5.55
N GLU A 23 13.84 4.78 -5.70
CA GLU A 23 14.48 4.59 -7.02
C GLU A 23 14.08 3.25 -7.65
N ILE A 24 13.89 2.21 -6.83
CA ILE A 24 13.39 0.92 -7.29
C ILE A 24 11.94 1.07 -7.77
N ALA A 25 11.10 1.78 -7.01
CA ALA A 25 9.70 2.04 -7.35
C ALA A 25 9.53 2.84 -8.66
N GLU A 26 10.47 3.74 -8.97
CA GLU A 26 10.44 4.57 -10.17
C GLU A 26 11.10 3.89 -11.39
N HIS A 27 11.73 2.73 -11.19
CA HIS A 27 12.53 2.09 -12.23
C HIS A 27 11.68 1.60 -13.41
N THR A 28 12.12 1.91 -14.63
CA THR A 28 11.35 1.64 -15.86
C THR A 28 11.03 0.16 -16.09
N THR A 29 11.88 -0.75 -15.62
CA THR A 29 11.70 -2.20 -15.80
C THR A 29 10.52 -2.78 -15.02
N ILE A 30 10.05 -2.11 -13.95
CA ILE A 30 8.93 -2.61 -13.15
C ILE A 30 7.59 -2.03 -13.57
N ARG A 31 7.57 -1.02 -14.46
CA ARG A 31 6.35 -0.40 -15.01
C ARG A 31 5.29 -1.36 -15.54
N PRO A 32 5.64 -2.47 -16.23
CA PRO A 32 4.64 -3.44 -16.67
C PRO A 32 3.81 -4.05 -15.53
N TYR A 33 4.32 -3.99 -14.30
CA TYR A 33 3.66 -4.46 -13.08
C TYR A 33 3.01 -3.31 -12.28
N GLN A 34 2.95 -2.09 -12.80
CA GLN A 34 2.39 -0.94 -12.11
C GLN A 34 1.03 -0.50 -12.68
N ASP A 35 0.47 -1.23 -13.64
CA ASP A 35 -0.89 -0.97 -14.15
C ASP A 35 -1.95 -1.61 -13.23
N PRO A 36 -2.74 -0.83 -12.47
CA PRO A 36 -3.72 -1.35 -11.55
C PRO A 36 -5.04 -1.74 -12.24
N SER A 37 -5.17 -1.56 -13.56
CA SER A 37 -6.44 -1.71 -14.27
C SER A 37 -7.07 -3.08 -14.06
N ARG A 38 -6.28 -4.16 -14.16
CA ARG A 38 -6.81 -5.52 -13.95
C ARG A 38 -7.33 -5.75 -12.54
N PHE A 39 -6.81 -5.03 -11.55
CA PHE A 39 -7.23 -5.11 -10.17
C PHE A 39 -8.49 -4.28 -9.91
N ILE A 40 -8.47 -2.99 -10.25
CA ILE A 40 -9.52 -2.04 -9.84
C ILE A 40 -10.85 -2.29 -10.57
N TRP A 41 -10.78 -2.77 -11.82
CA TRP A 41 -11.96 -3.10 -12.64
C TRP A 41 -12.61 -4.43 -12.26
N ASN A 42 -12.03 -5.17 -11.32
CA ASN A 42 -12.62 -6.39 -10.82
C ASN A 42 -13.85 -6.07 -9.94
N HIS A 43 -14.95 -6.78 -10.17
CA HIS A 43 -16.20 -6.61 -9.42
C HIS A 43 -16.17 -7.25 -8.02
N THR A 44 -15.13 -8.01 -7.68
CA THR A 44 -15.01 -8.62 -6.34
C THR A 44 -14.69 -7.59 -5.27
N ASP A 45 -15.17 -7.83 -4.05
CA ASP A 45 -14.72 -7.11 -2.86
C ASP A 45 -13.22 -7.31 -2.64
N VAL A 46 -12.53 -6.21 -2.38
CA VAL A 46 -11.10 -6.18 -2.05
C VAL A 46 -10.92 -5.71 -0.63
N TYR A 47 -9.86 -6.18 0.02
CA TYR A 47 -9.62 -5.96 1.44
C TYR A 47 -8.20 -5.48 1.62
N LEU A 48 -8.04 -4.52 2.52
CA LEU A 48 -6.72 -4.15 2.99
C LEU A 48 -6.22 -5.32 3.83
N LEU A 49 -5.06 -5.86 3.49
CA LEU A 49 -4.44 -6.96 4.25
C LEU A 49 -3.34 -6.42 5.16
N ARG A 50 -2.44 -5.61 4.60
CA ARG A 50 -1.25 -5.12 5.30
C ARG A 50 -1.02 -3.64 5.04
N VAL A 51 -0.48 -2.97 6.04
CA VAL A 51 0.07 -1.62 5.93
C VAL A 51 1.47 -1.61 6.52
N SER A 52 2.39 -0.87 5.89
CA SER A 52 3.70 -0.62 6.49
C SER A 52 3.65 0.67 7.31
N VAL A 53 4.26 0.61 8.48
CA VAL A 53 4.25 1.68 9.46
C VAL A 53 5.64 1.88 10.05
N PRO A 54 5.96 3.10 10.54
CA PRO A 54 7.24 3.34 11.17
C PRO A 54 7.49 2.37 12.31
N THR A 55 8.72 1.86 12.38
CA THR A 55 9.16 0.94 13.42
C THR A 55 8.82 1.47 14.82
N GLY A 56 8.20 0.64 15.65
CA GLY A 56 7.82 0.99 17.02
C GLY A 56 6.57 1.86 17.15
N THR A 57 5.86 2.13 16.06
CA THR A 57 4.56 2.84 16.09
C THR A 57 3.34 1.93 15.94
N GLY A 58 3.55 0.63 15.71
CA GLY A 58 2.49 -0.39 15.61
C GLY A 58 1.50 -0.36 16.79
N PRO A 59 0.18 -0.41 16.57
CA PRO A 59 -0.80 -0.45 17.64
C PRO A 59 -0.75 -1.80 18.36
N ASP A 60 -1.34 -1.81 19.55
CA ASP A 60 -1.80 -3.05 20.16
C ASP A 60 -2.79 -3.73 19.20
N VAL A 61 -2.45 -4.93 18.70
CA VAL A 61 -3.15 -5.70 17.63
C VAL A 61 -4.67 -5.88 17.89
N ARG A 62 -5.12 -5.64 19.13
CA ARG A 62 -6.51 -5.85 19.58
C ARG A 62 -7.52 -4.85 19.02
N GLN A 63 -7.11 -3.74 18.41
CA GLN A 63 -8.04 -2.69 17.95
C GLN A 63 -7.95 -2.34 16.47
N THR A 64 -7.16 -3.06 15.67
CA THR A 64 -6.99 -2.72 14.25
C THR A 64 -8.30 -2.93 13.47
N PRO A 65 -8.85 -1.89 12.82
CA PRO A 65 -10.10 -2.01 12.09
C PRO A 65 -9.88 -2.78 10.78
N CYS A 66 -10.91 -3.48 10.33
CA CYS A 66 -10.92 -4.09 9.01
C CYS A 66 -11.37 -3.07 7.97
N VAL A 67 -10.70 -3.08 6.82
CA VAL A 67 -11.00 -2.19 5.70
C VAL A 67 -11.29 -3.00 4.46
N ARG A 68 -12.38 -2.68 3.76
CA ARG A 68 -12.72 -3.30 2.48
C ARG A 68 -13.22 -2.26 1.49
N SER A 69 -13.08 -2.56 0.21
CA SER A 69 -13.68 -1.78 -0.88
C SER A 69 -14.57 -2.64 -1.76
N ARG A 70 -15.82 -2.21 -1.91
CA ARG A 70 -16.87 -2.94 -2.64
C ARG A 70 -17.19 -2.27 -3.96
N TYR A 71 -17.29 -3.04 -5.02
CA TYR A 71 -17.64 -2.52 -6.34
C TYR A 71 -19.08 -2.03 -6.38
N TRP A 72 -19.31 -0.89 -7.04
CA TRP A 72 -20.65 -0.39 -7.35
C TRP A 72 -20.90 -0.40 -8.85
N SER A 73 -20.10 0.34 -9.61
CA SER A 73 -20.27 0.55 -11.04
C SER A 73 -18.98 1.01 -11.68
N ASN A 74 -18.96 1.09 -12.99
CA ASN A 74 -17.85 1.65 -13.76
C ASN A 74 -18.37 2.50 -14.92
N THR A 75 -17.52 3.39 -15.40
CA THR A 75 -17.70 4.10 -16.67
C THR A 75 -16.62 3.63 -17.65
N THR A 76 -16.26 4.41 -18.67
CA THR A 76 -15.11 4.08 -19.54
C THR A 76 -13.77 4.41 -18.87
N GLY A 77 -13.73 5.37 -17.95
CA GLY A 77 -12.49 5.87 -17.35
C GLY A 77 -12.35 5.65 -15.84
N ASN A 78 -13.47 5.40 -15.14
CA ASN A 78 -13.51 5.40 -13.69
C ASN A 78 -14.20 4.16 -13.14
N VAL A 79 -13.78 3.70 -11.96
CA VAL A 79 -14.46 2.66 -11.20
C VAL A 79 -15.00 3.24 -9.90
N GLU A 80 -16.30 3.10 -9.69
CA GLU A 80 -17.00 3.56 -8.50
C GLU A 80 -17.07 2.41 -7.49
N ARG A 81 -16.61 2.66 -6.27
CA ARG A 81 -16.58 1.70 -5.17
C ARG A 81 -17.02 2.35 -3.87
N SER A 82 -17.39 1.55 -2.88
CA SER A 82 -17.39 2.02 -1.49
C SER A 82 -16.04 1.72 -0.84
N LEU A 83 -15.70 2.47 0.19
CA LEU A 83 -14.67 2.14 1.18
C LEU A 83 -15.37 1.98 2.52
N ASP A 84 -15.31 0.79 3.09
CA ASP A 84 -15.92 0.48 4.37
C ASP A 84 -14.86 0.18 5.42
N VAL A 85 -15.08 0.69 6.63
CA VAL A 85 -14.26 0.41 7.81
C VAL A 85 -15.18 -0.15 8.89
N TYR A 86 -14.83 -1.32 9.41
CA TYR A 86 -15.66 -2.08 10.33
C TYR A 86 -14.82 -2.84 11.34
N ASN A 87 -15.44 -3.25 12.44
CA ASN A 87 -14.77 -4.07 13.44
C ASN A 87 -14.83 -5.55 13.05
N LYS A 88 -13.73 -6.28 13.26
CA LYS A 88 -13.63 -7.73 13.01
C LYS A 88 -14.67 -8.55 13.77
N THR A 89 -15.08 -8.11 14.96
CA THR A 89 -16.07 -8.83 15.79
C THR A 89 -17.51 -8.41 15.54
N ASN A 90 -17.73 -7.18 15.07
CA ASN A 90 -19.06 -6.64 14.80
C ASN A 90 -19.14 -6.04 13.40
N HIS A 91 -19.62 -6.86 12.46
CA HIS A 91 -19.67 -6.51 11.03
C HIS A 91 -20.82 -5.57 10.66
N SER A 92 -21.84 -5.42 11.52
CA SER A 92 -23.02 -4.59 11.24
C SER A 92 -22.78 -3.12 11.52
N ASP A 93 -21.85 -2.80 12.43
CA ASP A 93 -21.39 -1.44 12.67
C ASP A 93 -20.20 -1.13 11.74
N PHE A 94 -20.50 -0.46 10.63
CA PHE A 94 -19.49 -0.04 9.68
C PHE A 94 -19.70 1.40 9.24
N ARG A 95 -18.59 2.12 9.05
CA ARG A 95 -18.58 3.42 8.39
C ARG A 95 -18.28 3.18 6.92
N SER A 96 -18.98 3.88 6.04
CA SER A 96 -18.78 3.73 4.59
C SER A 96 -18.81 5.09 3.88
N ILE A 97 -17.92 5.25 2.92
CA ILE A 97 -17.91 6.36 1.97
C ILE A 97 -17.85 5.83 0.54
N ASN A 98 -18.31 6.64 -0.40
CA ASN A 98 -18.20 6.35 -1.82
C ASN A 98 -16.91 6.95 -2.36
N ILE A 99 -16.19 6.16 -3.14
CA ILE A 99 -14.94 6.53 -3.79
C ILE A 99 -15.02 6.27 -5.30
N SER A 100 -14.38 7.14 -6.08
CA SER A 100 -14.13 6.94 -7.50
C SER A 100 -12.64 6.70 -7.71
N LEU A 101 -12.30 5.66 -8.46
CA LEU A 101 -10.94 5.26 -8.80
C LEU A 101 -10.64 5.58 -10.26
N THR A 102 -9.55 6.29 -10.51
CA THR A 102 -9.08 6.62 -11.87
C THR A 102 -7.58 6.34 -11.97
N VAL A 103 -7.16 5.73 -13.08
CA VAL A 103 -5.74 5.49 -13.36
C VAL A 103 -5.16 6.67 -14.12
N GLN A 104 -4.06 7.21 -13.64
CA GLN A 104 -3.28 8.24 -14.32
C GLN A 104 -1.90 7.68 -14.62
N ASN A 105 -1.54 7.67 -15.89
CA ASN A 105 -0.20 7.27 -16.32
C ASN A 105 0.62 8.53 -16.53
N GLU A 106 1.49 8.83 -15.57
CA GLU A 106 2.48 9.88 -15.74
C GLU A 106 3.72 9.33 -16.46
N THR A 107 4.62 10.21 -16.91
CA THR A 107 5.83 9.82 -17.64
C THR A 107 6.74 8.89 -16.85
N GLU A 108 6.69 8.98 -15.51
CA GLU A 108 7.60 8.27 -14.63
C GLU A 108 6.94 7.21 -13.75
N GLN A 109 5.64 7.38 -13.46
CA GLN A 109 4.93 6.56 -12.47
C GLN A 109 3.46 6.41 -12.84
N THR A 110 2.88 5.23 -12.58
CA THR A 110 1.43 5.06 -12.59
C THR A 110 0.85 5.45 -11.24
N ILE A 111 -0.11 6.36 -11.26
CA ILE A 111 -0.81 6.91 -10.10
C ILE A 111 -2.26 6.41 -10.10
N LEU A 112 -2.70 5.88 -8.96
CA LEU A 112 -4.10 5.61 -8.68
C LEU A 112 -4.70 6.81 -7.95
N LYS A 113 -5.59 7.52 -8.62
CA LYS A 113 -6.34 8.62 -8.05
C LYS A 113 -7.62 8.10 -7.39
N VAL A 114 -7.84 8.49 -6.13
CA VAL A 114 -8.98 8.10 -5.30
C VAL A 114 -9.74 9.35 -4.91
N GLU A 115 -10.93 9.54 -5.47
CA GLU A 115 -11.78 10.70 -5.21
C GLU A 115 -12.93 10.33 -4.28
N THR A 116 -13.04 11.01 -3.15
CA THR A 116 -14.12 10.78 -2.17
C THR A 116 -15.34 11.66 -2.48
N LYS A 117 -16.54 11.07 -2.50
CA LYS A 117 -17.77 11.85 -2.72
C LYS A 117 -18.35 12.35 -1.39
N ASN A 118 -18.19 13.65 -1.13
CA ASN A 118 -18.94 14.46 -0.15
C ASN A 118 -18.87 14.05 1.34
N LYS A 119 -17.95 13.16 1.74
CA LYS A 119 -17.76 12.78 3.14
C LYS A 119 -16.29 12.57 3.47
N THR A 120 -15.89 13.07 4.64
CA THR A 120 -14.59 12.75 5.23
C THR A 120 -14.68 11.43 5.99
N MET A 121 -13.65 10.60 5.87
CA MET A 121 -13.54 9.36 6.63
C MET A 121 -12.14 9.19 7.15
N THR A 122 -12.01 8.81 8.42
CA THR A 122 -10.72 8.42 9.00
C THR A 122 -10.78 6.95 9.37
N ILE A 123 -9.88 6.16 8.81
CA ILE A 123 -9.81 4.71 9.05
C ILE A 123 -9.48 4.46 10.53
N MET A 124 -8.48 5.17 11.05
CA MET A 124 -8.07 5.14 12.46
C MET A 124 -7.42 6.48 12.80
N ASN A 125 -7.72 7.03 13.97
CA ASN A 125 -7.08 8.23 14.50
C ASN A 125 -6.92 8.02 16.00
N ASP A 126 -5.95 7.18 16.37
CA ASP A 126 -5.51 7.08 17.75
C ASP A 126 -4.19 7.84 17.89
N SER A 127 -3.87 8.27 19.11
CA SER A 127 -2.71 9.10 19.47
C SER A 127 -1.38 8.59 18.89
N GLY A 128 -1.06 9.02 17.67
CA GLY A 128 0.16 8.66 16.93
C GLY A 128 -0.05 7.79 15.69
N TRP A 129 -1.26 7.29 15.45
CA TRP A 129 -1.58 6.33 14.38
C TRP A 129 -2.77 6.77 13.52
N ASN A 130 -2.47 7.10 12.26
CA ASN A 130 -3.50 7.33 11.24
C ASN A 130 -3.22 6.45 10.01
N ILE A 131 -4.08 5.45 9.76
CA ILE A 131 -4.01 4.58 8.57
C ILE A 131 -4.38 5.37 7.29
N GLY A 132 -5.18 6.43 7.45
CA GLY A 132 -5.55 7.32 6.36
C GLY A 132 -6.78 8.17 6.71
N THR A 133 -6.71 9.46 6.38
CA THR A 133 -7.87 10.36 6.35
C THR A 133 -8.21 10.65 4.90
N PHE A 134 -9.43 10.30 4.50
CA PHE A 134 -9.97 10.50 3.17
C PHE A 134 -10.93 11.70 3.23
N ASN A 135 -10.43 12.91 2.93
CA ASN A 135 -11.25 14.13 2.94
C ASN A 135 -11.51 14.72 1.55
N SER A 136 -10.76 14.28 0.55
CA SER A 136 -10.75 14.82 -0.80
C SER A 136 -10.08 13.82 -1.74
N THR A 137 -9.58 14.28 -2.86
CA THR A 137 -8.78 13.51 -3.80
C THR A 137 -7.43 13.11 -3.21
N HIS A 138 -7.11 11.82 -3.28
CA HIS A 138 -5.82 11.27 -2.90
C HIS A 138 -5.17 10.59 -4.09
N GLU A 139 -3.86 10.70 -4.20
CA GLU A 139 -3.07 10.13 -5.28
C GLU A 139 -2.09 9.14 -4.68
N TYR A 140 -2.15 7.89 -5.14
CA TYR A 140 -1.34 6.81 -4.64
C TYR A 140 -0.47 6.23 -5.76
N PRO A 141 0.86 6.37 -5.66
CA PRO A 141 1.78 5.65 -6.54
C PRO A 141 1.57 4.14 -6.47
N VAL A 142 1.39 3.52 -7.64
CA VAL A 142 1.23 2.06 -7.74
C VAL A 142 2.60 1.40 -7.75
N LEU A 143 2.94 0.68 -6.69
CA LEU A 143 4.21 -0.04 -6.60
C LEU A 143 4.16 -1.38 -7.34
N PHE A 144 3.01 -2.06 -7.26
CA PHE A 144 2.79 -3.34 -7.91
C PHE A 144 1.30 -3.61 -8.06
N SER A 145 0.90 -4.20 -9.18
CA SER A 145 -0.45 -4.70 -9.37
C SER A 145 -0.51 -5.88 -10.35
N ASP A 146 -1.39 -6.81 -10.03
CA ASP A 146 -1.93 -7.81 -10.95
C ASP A 146 -3.44 -8.00 -10.69
N ALA A 147 -4.07 -9.02 -11.27
CA ALA A 147 -5.51 -9.26 -11.05
C ALA A 147 -5.88 -9.67 -9.60
N ASN A 148 -4.90 -9.98 -8.75
CA ASN A 148 -5.06 -10.57 -7.43
C ASN A 148 -4.36 -9.78 -6.30
N CYS A 149 -3.60 -8.75 -6.62
CA CYS A 149 -2.84 -7.94 -5.68
C CYS A 149 -2.69 -6.50 -6.18
N LEU A 150 -2.79 -5.56 -5.25
CA LEU A 150 -2.46 -4.17 -5.47
C LEU A 150 -1.64 -3.67 -4.27
N ILE A 151 -0.48 -3.09 -4.55
CA ILE A 151 0.39 -2.44 -3.57
C ILE A 151 0.50 -0.98 -3.95
N LEU A 152 0.12 -0.11 -3.02
CA LEU A 152 0.13 1.33 -3.17
C LEU A 152 1.11 1.93 -2.17
N ALA A 153 1.87 2.94 -2.59
CA ALA A 153 2.60 3.82 -1.67
C ALA A 153 1.73 5.01 -1.27
N GLU A 154 1.93 5.55 -0.07
CA GLU A 154 1.33 6.82 0.36
C GLU A 154 1.86 8.00 -0.47
N LYS A 155 3.19 8.06 -0.64
CA LYS A 155 3.87 9.11 -1.42
C LYS A 155 5.29 8.67 -1.76
N LEU A 156 5.76 9.01 -2.96
CA LEU A 156 7.16 8.89 -3.36
C LEU A 156 8.00 10.07 -2.82
N ARG A 157 9.33 9.99 -3.01
CA ARG A 157 10.29 10.98 -2.55
C ARG A 157 9.93 12.37 -3.09
N SER A 158 9.96 13.36 -2.22
CA SER A 158 9.77 14.76 -2.58
C SER A 158 10.54 15.64 -1.61
N ALA A 159 10.64 16.95 -1.86
CA ALA A 159 11.26 17.89 -0.91
C ALA A 159 10.63 17.85 0.50
N ALA A 160 9.38 17.36 0.61
CA ALA A 160 8.68 17.18 1.88
C ALA A 160 8.78 15.75 2.47
N VAL A 161 9.38 14.81 1.75
CA VAL A 161 9.51 13.39 2.13
C VAL A 161 10.96 12.96 1.89
N GLU A 162 11.82 13.19 2.89
CA GLU A 162 13.25 12.85 2.85
C GLU A 162 13.56 11.41 3.29
N ARG A 163 12.54 10.67 3.77
CA ARG A 163 12.71 9.28 4.20
C ARG A 163 13.04 8.35 3.02
N ARG A 164 13.84 7.33 3.29
CA ARG A 164 14.29 6.34 2.29
C ARG A 164 13.33 5.17 2.09
N TRP A 165 12.34 5.04 2.97
CA TRP A 165 11.36 3.96 2.95
C TRP A 165 9.99 4.44 2.48
N LEU A 166 9.16 3.47 2.09
CA LEU A 166 7.80 3.68 1.60
C LEU A 166 6.79 3.23 2.64
N ARG A 167 5.84 4.11 2.97
CA ARG A 167 4.60 3.66 3.62
C ARG A 167 3.67 3.12 2.56
N CYS A 168 3.21 1.90 2.76
CA CYS A 168 2.49 1.17 1.75
C CYS A 168 1.21 0.56 2.31
N SER A 169 0.31 0.23 1.39
CA SER A 169 -0.86 -0.60 1.65
C SER A 169 -0.95 -1.73 0.64
N MET A 170 -1.26 -2.93 1.12
CA MET A 170 -1.50 -4.12 0.31
C MET A 170 -2.97 -4.48 0.32
N TRP A 171 -3.54 -4.60 -0.88
CA TRP A 171 -4.94 -4.93 -1.11
C TRP A 171 -5.06 -6.23 -1.87
N LEU A 172 -5.96 -7.10 -1.42
CA LEU A 172 -6.23 -8.40 -2.04
C LEU A 172 -7.74 -8.62 -2.22
N PRO A 173 -8.18 -9.32 -3.28
CA PRO A 173 -9.54 -9.82 -3.37
C PRO A 173 -9.84 -10.83 -2.28
N ARG A 174 -11.12 -10.96 -1.91
CA ARG A 174 -11.59 -11.86 -0.85
C ARG A 174 -11.01 -13.28 -0.91
N HIS A 175 -10.96 -13.88 -2.10
CA HIS A 175 -10.48 -15.26 -2.29
C HIS A 175 -8.96 -15.43 -2.11
N ARG A 176 -8.20 -14.34 -1.97
CA ARG A 176 -6.74 -14.35 -1.81
C ARG A 176 -6.29 -13.99 -0.40
N ILE A 177 -7.18 -13.53 0.47
CA ILE A 177 -6.81 -13.10 1.82
C ILE A 177 -6.21 -14.24 2.66
N THR A 178 -6.83 -15.42 2.61
CA THR A 178 -6.35 -16.60 3.37
C THR A 178 -5.11 -17.25 2.74
N LYS A 179 -4.83 -16.95 1.47
CA LYS A 179 -3.67 -17.46 0.74
C LYS A 179 -3.11 -16.39 -0.20
N PRO A 180 -2.41 -15.38 0.34
CA PRO A 180 -1.86 -14.29 -0.46
C PRO A 180 -0.89 -14.80 -1.53
N PRO A 181 -0.84 -14.17 -2.73
CA PRO A 181 0.17 -14.51 -3.74
C PRO A 181 1.59 -14.31 -3.20
N LYS A 182 2.48 -15.29 -3.38
CA LYS A 182 3.87 -15.19 -2.93
C LYS A 182 4.63 -14.01 -3.54
N CYS A 183 4.39 -13.70 -4.83
CA CYS A 183 4.99 -12.54 -5.48
C CYS A 183 4.54 -11.22 -4.84
N CYS A 184 3.25 -11.11 -4.50
CA CYS A 184 2.70 -9.93 -3.83
C CYS A 184 3.32 -9.73 -2.44
N LEU A 185 3.43 -10.82 -1.66
CA LEU A 185 4.12 -10.78 -0.37
C LEU A 185 5.59 -10.36 -0.54
N PHE A 186 6.32 -11.01 -1.45
CA PHE A 186 7.72 -10.70 -1.70
C PHE A 186 7.97 -9.23 -2.05
N VAL A 187 7.17 -8.68 -2.98
CA VAL A 187 7.31 -7.27 -3.38
C VAL A 187 7.00 -6.32 -2.22
N PHE A 188 6.00 -6.63 -1.40
CA PHE A 188 5.69 -5.83 -0.22
C PHE A 188 6.80 -5.86 0.82
N GLU A 189 7.33 -7.05 1.14
CA GLU A 189 8.44 -7.16 2.08
C GLU A 189 9.66 -6.37 1.58
N LEU A 190 9.97 -6.49 0.29
CA LEU A 190 11.09 -5.79 -0.34
C LEU A 190 10.96 -4.26 -0.34
N LEU A 191 9.79 -3.74 -0.71
CA LEU A 191 9.59 -2.30 -0.93
C LEU A 191 9.05 -1.56 0.29
N CYS A 192 8.41 -2.25 1.22
CA CYS A 192 7.58 -1.63 2.26
C CYS A 192 7.92 -2.07 3.68
N ALA A 193 8.46 -3.27 3.89
CA ALA A 193 8.76 -3.80 5.23
C ALA A 193 10.26 -3.90 5.53
N TYR A 194 11.12 -3.43 4.63
CA TYR A 194 12.57 -3.52 4.81
C TYR A 194 13.09 -2.68 6.01
N MET A 195 12.43 -1.55 6.29
CA MET A 195 12.80 -0.60 7.36
C MET A 195 11.61 -0.18 8.25
N ASP A 196 10.44 -0.78 8.02
CA ASP A 196 9.16 -0.44 8.66
C ASP A 196 8.53 -1.72 9.23
N ASP A 197 7.75 -1.57 10.30
CA ASP A 197 6.94 -2.66 10.84
C ASP A 197 5.73 -2.90 9.91
N THR A 198 5.26 -4.16 9.86
CA THR A 198 4.06 -4.52 9.09
C THR A 198 2.91 -4.83 10.03
N VAL A 199 1.75 -4.21 9.77
CA VAL A 199 0.52 -4.49 10.51
C VAL A 199 -0.48 -5.19 9.61
N GLU A 200 -0.92 -6.37 10.05
CA GLU A 200 -2.04 -7.09 9.45
C GLU A 200 -3.35 -6.52 9.97
N VAL A 201 -4.24 -6.15 9.05
CA VAL A 201 -5.51 -5.48 9.35
C VAL A 201 -6.74 -6.35 9.05
N PHE A 202 -6.53 -7.64 8.71
CA PHE A 202 -7.59 -8.60 8.41
C PHE A 202 -7.45 -9.89 9.22
#